data_AF-A0A934B583-F1
#
_entry.id   AF-A0A934B583-F1
#
_cell.length_a   1.000
_cell.length_b   1.000
_cell.length_c   1.000
_cell.angle_alpha   90.00
_cell.angle_beta   90.00
_cell.angle_gamma   90.00
#
_symmetry.space_group_name_H-M   'P 1'
#
loop_
_entity.id
_entity.type
_entity.pdbx_description
1 polymer ?
#
loop_
_entity_poly.entity_id
_entity_poly.type
_entity_poly.pdbx_seq_one_letter_code
_entity_poly.pdbx_strand_id
1 'polypeptide(L)'
;MRILSPASPEGFVGHVGGDDFVFMSRPQTIDAICQTVIKRFDLVIPDFYDREDRLKGYIDSVDRRGNTEQFPIMSLSIAVVTNEQSHIAHPGDVSKIASELKKRAKALKGSVYVKDQRGQAVDAVSTTTDPTNQLPALRT
;
A
#
# COMPACT_ATOMS: atom_id res chain seq x y z
N MET A 1 11.18 3.83 16.24
CA MET A 1 9.89 3.13 16.31
C MET A 1 9.22 3.46 17.63
N ARG A 2 8.07 4.15 17.59
CA ARG A 2 7.24 4.46 18.76
C ARG A 2 6.00 3.58 18.74
N ILE A 3 5.70 2.92 19.85
CA ILE A 3 4.44 2.18 20.05
C ILE A 3 3.30 3.19 20.11
N LEU A 4 2.33 3.08 19.21
CA LEU A 4 1.16 3.97 19.18
C LEU A 4 0.02 3.37 20.01
N SER A 5 -0.32 2.10 19.78
CA SER A 5 -1.37 1.40 20.52
C SER A 5 -1.34 -0.12 20.28
N PRO A 6 -1.87 -0.93 21.21
CA PRO A 6 -2.29 -2.30 20.89
C PRO A 6 -3.46 -2.24 19.90
N ALA A 7 -3.32 -2.91 18.75
CA ALA A 7 -4.36 -3.00 17.72
C ALA A 7 -5.35 -4.15 17.98
N SER A 8 -4.89 -5.18 18.70
CA SER A 8 -5.66 -6.28 19.27
C SER A 8 -4.81 -6.95 20.37
N PRO A 9 -5.30 -7.95 21.13
CA PRO A 9 -4.47 -8.68 22.10
C PRO A 9 -3.17 -9.26 21.49
N GLU A 10 -3.17 -9.53 20.18
CA GLU A 10 -2.04 -10.06 19.42
C GLU A 10 -1.57 -9.09 18.31
N GLY A 11 -2.06 -7.85 18.33
CA GLY A 11 -1.85 -6.88 17.27
C GLY A 11 -1.20 -5.62 17.80
N PHE A 12 -0.32 -5.05 17.01
CA PHE A 12 0.47 -3.89 17.37
C PHE A 12 0.44 -2.87 16.24
N VAL A 13 0.42 -1.57 16.57
CA VAL A 13 0.68 -0.48 15.62
C VAL A 13 1.78 0.43 16.17
N GLY A 14 2.72 0.79 15.30
CA GLY A 14 3.82 1.68 15.62
C GLY A 14 4.14 2.65 14.50
N HIS A 15 4.78 3.75 14.89
CA HIS A 15 5.31 4.76 13.97
C HIS A 15 6.82 4.60 13.85
N VAL A 16 7.33 4.47 12.62
CA VAL A 16 8.77 4.34 12.36
C VAL A 16 9.42 5.73 12.32
N GLY A 17 8.82 6.65 11.56
CA GLY A 17 9.23 8.04 11.37
C GLY A 17 8.69 8.60 10.06
N GLY A 18 8.55 9.93 9.94
CA GLY A 18 7.95 10.54 8.74
C GLY A 18 6.54 10.00 8.46
N ASP A 19 6.32 9.54 7.23
CA ASP A 19 5.10 8.89 6.73
C ASP A 19 5.07 7.36 6.91
N ASP A 20 6.13 6.76 7.50
CA ASP A 20 6.23 5.30 7.65
C ASP A 20 5.60 4.79 8.96
N PHE A 21 4.64 3.87 8.80
CA PHE A 21 3.98 3.14 9.89
C PHE A 21 4.24 1.63 9.77
N VAL A 22 4.07 0.91 10.89
CA VAL A 22 4.14 -0.55 10.95
C VAL A 22 2.99 -1.08 11.78
N PHE A 23 2.43 -2.22 11.38
CA PHE A 23 1.49 -2.96 12.19
C PHE A 23 1.73 -4.46 12.09
N MET A 24 1.23 -5.21 13.07
CA MET A 24 1.30 -6.66 13.14
C MET A 24 -0.10 -7.24 13.35
N SER A 25 -0.40 -8.33 12.65
CA SER A 25 -1.61 -9.11 12.85
C SER A 25 -1.32 -10.59 12.62
N ARG A 26 -2.32 -11.44 12.93
CA ARG A 26 -2.29 -12.83 12.48
C ARG A 26 -2.26 -12.90 10.95
N PRO A 27 -1.60 -13.93 10.37
CA PRO A 27 -1.50 -14.03 8.92
C PRO A 27 -2.86 -14.20 8.23
N GLN A 28 -3.83 -14.85 8.88
CA GLN A 28 -5.17 -15.09 8.33
C GLN A 28 -5.98 -13.81 8.13
N THR A 29 -5.63 -12.72 8.82
CA THR A 29 -6.35 -11.44 8.73
C THR A 29 -5.61 -10.38 7.93
N ILE A 30 -4.34 -10.63 7.54
CA ILE A 30 -3.47 -9.57 7.01
C ILE A 30 -3.97 -8.99 5.69
N ASP A 31 -4.46 -9.85 4.78
CA ASP A 31 -4.96 -9.44 3.48
C ASP A 31 -6.21 -8.58 3.60
N ALA A 32 -7.17 -9.00 4.45
CA ALA A 32 -8.38 -8.24 4.72
C ALA A 32 -8.08 -6.88 5.39
N ILE A 33 -7.10 -6.83 6.29
CA ILE A 33 -6.65 -5.58 6.91
C ILE A 33 -6.03 -4.66 5.86
N CYS A 34 -5.11 -5.15 5.02
CA CYS A 34 -4.46 -4.34 3.99
C CYS A 34 -5.48 -3.73 3.02
N GLN A 35 -6.43 -4.54 2.53
CA GLN A 35 -7.50 -4.08 1.66
C GLN A 35 -8.39 -3.02 2.34
N THR A 36 -8.73 -3.23 3.61
CA THR A 36 -9.54 -2.27 4.38
C THR A 36 -8.80 -0.95 4.58
N VAL A 37 -7.52 -1.01 4.92
CA VAL A 37 -6.67 0.17 5.13
C VAL A 37 -6.53 0.95 3.82
N ILE A 38 -6.22 0.29 2.71
CA ILE A 38 -6.14 0.91 1.38
C ILE A 38 -7.47 1.57 1.01
N LYS A 39 -8.59 0.84 1.12
CA LYS A 39 -9.91 1.37 0.79
C LYS A 39 -10.26 2.63 1.60
N ARG A 40 -9.96 2.61 2.90
CA ARG A 40 -10.22 3.77 3.77
C ARG A 40 -9.29 4.93 3.47
N PHE A 41 -8.02 4.65 3.19
CA PHE A 41 -7.05 5.66 2.80
C PHE A 41 -7.48 6.35 1.50
N ASP A 42 -7.79 5.58 0.46
CA ASP A 42 -8.19 6.11 -0.85
C ASP A 42 -9.51 6.88 -0.81
N LEU A 43 -10.42 6.52 0.11
CA LEU A 43 -11.67 7.26 0.32
C LEU A 43 -11.43 8.64 0.95
N VAL A 44 -10.47 8.72 1.88
CA VAL A 44 -10.28 9.89 2.75
C VAL A 44 -9.20 10.84 2.20
N ILE A 45 -8.17 10.31 1.55
CA ILE A 45 -7.02 11.11 1.08
C ILE A 45 -7.39 12.25 0.14
N PRO A 46 -8.39 12.15 -0.79
CA PRO A 46 -8.71 13.25 -1.67
C PRO A 46 -9.22 14.49 -0.93
N ASP A 47 -9.86 14.33 0.24
CA ASP A 47 -10.42 15.45 1.02
C ASP A 47 -9.34 16.36 1.63
N PHE A 48 -8.07 15.95 1.56
CA PHE A 48 -6.91 16.77 1.94
C PHE A 48 -6.37 17.62 0.79
N TYR A 49 -7.03 17.60 -0.37
CA TYR A 49 -6.65 18.36 -1.55
C TYR A 49 -7.74 19.34 -1.97
N ASP A 50 -7.32 20.46 -2.54
CA ASP A 50 -8.25 21.43 -3.10
C ASP A 50 -9.09 20.79 -4.20
N ARG A 51 -10.31 21.30 -4.37
CA ARG A 51 -11.28 20.77 -5.34
C ARG A 51 -10.69 20.71 -6.76
N GLU A 52 -9.91 21.71 -7.14
CA GLU A 52 -9.32 21.78 -8.48
C GLU A 52 -8.27 20.69 -8.70
N ASP A 53 -7.42 20.41 -7.72
CA ASP A 53 -6.41 19.34 -7.81
C ASP A 53 -7.05 17.96 -7.79
N ARG A 54 -8.12 17.78 -7.00
CA ARG A 54 -8.94 16.55 -7.02
C ARG A 54 -9.51 16.26 -8.41
N LEU A 55 -10.03 17.28 -9.08
CA LEU A 55 -10.62 17.14 -10.42
C LEU A 55 -9.55 16.82 -11.49
N LYS A 56 -8.34 17.33 -11.33
CA LYS A 56 -7.20 17.04 -12.21
C LYS A 56 -6.55 15.68 -11.94
N GLY A 57 -6.59 15.21 -10.69
CA GLY A 57 -5.94 13.97 -10.24
C GLY A 57 -4.44 14.12 -9.91
N TYR A 58 -3.93 15.34 -9.85
CA TYR A 58 -2.55 15.65 -9.49
C TYR A 58 -2.45 17.06 -8.86
N ILE A 59 -1.35 17.30 -8.16
CA ILE A 59 -0.94 18.62 -7.65
C ILE A 59 0.26 19.14 -8.46
N ASP A 60 0.29 20.44 -8.69
CA ASP A 60 1.49 21.13 -9.17
C ASP A 60 2.33 21.54 -7.95
N SER A 61 3.54 21.02 -7.82
CA SER A 61 4.43 21.31 -6.69
C SER A 61 5.88 21.43 -7.14
N VAL A 62 6.74 21.91 -6.25
CA VAL A 62 8.16 22.10 -6.53
C VAL A 62 8.96 20.94 -5.93
N ASP A 63 9.76 20.28 -6.77
CA ASP A 63 10.65 19.21 -6.35
C ASP A 63 11.78 19.74 -5.42
N ARG A 64 12.59 18.84 -4.87
CA ARG A 64 13.72 19.22 -3.99
C ARG A 64 14.83 20.00 -4.70
N ARG A 65 14.78 20.13 -6.02
CA ARG A 65 15.76 20.82 -6.87
C ARG A 65 15.23 22.16 -7.39
N GLY A 66 14.00 22.55 -7.04
CA GLY A 66 13.38 23.80 -7.48
C GLY A 66 12.57 23.70 -8.78
N ASN A 67 12.40 22.50 -9.35
CA ASN A 67 11.63 22.31 -10.59
C ASN A 67 10.14 22.14 -10.27
N THR A 68 9.27 22.78 -11.04
CA THR A 68 7.83 22.50 -10.97
C THR A 68 7.54 21.15 -11.62
N GLU A 69 6.89 20.26 -10.89
CA GLU A 69 6.48 18.93 -11.32
C GLU A 69 5.03 18.64 -10.91
N GLN A 70 4.40 17.75 -11.67
CA GLN A 70 3.07 17.22 -11.35
C GLN A 70 3.22 15.95 -10.53
N PHE A 71 2.63 15.95 -9.34
CA PHE A 71 2.58 14.78 -8.48
C PHE A 71 1.16 14.23 -8.41
N PRO A 72 0.96 12.91 -8.58
CA PRO A 72 -0.37 12.34 -8.39
C PRO A 72 -0.87 12.58 -6.96
N ILE A 73 -2.19 12.48 -6.77
CA ILE A 73 -2.78 12.42 -5.42
C ILE A 73 -2.08 11.29 -4.63
N MET A 74 -1.81 11.56 -3.35
CA MET A 74 -1.07 10.64 -2.50
C MET A 74 -1.74 9.27 -2.45
N SER A 75 -0.89 8.24 -2.48
CA SER A 75 -1.30 6.84 -2.39
C SER A 75 -0.54 6.12 -1.28
N LEU A 76 -1.04 4.96 -0.89
CA LEU A 76 -0.50 4.16 0.20
C LEU A 76 0.17 2.89 -0.32
N SER A 77 1.45 2.71 -0.01
CA SER A 77 2.18 1.46 -0.26
C SER A 77 2.35 0.65 1.02
N ILE A 78 1.89 -0.60 1.03
CA ILE A 78 2.02 -1.52 2.16
C ILE A 78 2.93 -2.70 1.78
N ALA A 79 3.93 -2.97 2.60
CA ALA A 79 4.79 -4.14 2.46
C ALA A 79 4.48 -5.14 3.58
N VAL A 80 4.07 -6.35 3.21
CA VAL A 80 3.71 -7.41 4.17
C VAL A 80 4.82 -8.46 4.20
N VAL A 81 5.52 -8.53 5.33
CA VAL A 81 6.48 -9.61 5.63
C VAL A 81 5.75 -10.69 6.42
N THR A 82 5.89 -11.94 6.02
CA THR A 82 5.28 -13.09 6.69
C THR A 82 6.30 -14.22 6.87
N ASN A 83 6.13 -15.00 7.93
CA ASN A 83 6.89 -16.22 8.18
C ASN A 83 6.06 -17.50 7.90
N GLU A 84 4.88 -17.38 7.26
CA GLU A 84 4.02 -18.52 6.93
C GLU A 84 4.73 -19.59 6.08
N GLN A 85 5.67 -19.16 5.24
CA GLN A 85 6.28 -20.01 4.20
C GLN A 85 7.81 -19.99 4.22
N SER A 86 8.41 -19.06 4.97
CA SER A 86 9.85 -18.88 5.07
C SER A 86 10.23 -18.62 6.52
N HIS A 87 11.21 -19.36 7.02
CA HIS A 87 11.76 -19.13 8.35
C HIS A 87 12.58 -17.83 8.37
N ILE A 88 12.28 -16.95 9.33
CA ILE A 88 13.03 -15.73 9.57
C ILE A 88 14.03 -16.00 10.70
N ALA A 89 15.31 -16.12 10.35
CA ALA A 89 16.36 -16.51 11.30
C ALA A 89 16.84 -15.35 12.16
N HIS A 90 16.88 -14.13 11.61
CA HIS A 90 17.34 -12.94 12.33
C HIS A 90 16.33 -11.79 12.22
N PRO A 91 16.07 -11.01 13.28
CA PRO A 91 15.15 -9.87 13.22
C PRO A 91 15.50 -8.84 12.13
N GLY A 92 16.79 -8.69 11.84
CA GLY A 92 17.28 -7.84 10.74
C GLY A 92 16.80 -8.27 9.35
N ASP A 93 16.46 -9.55 9.16
CA ASP A 93 15.90 -10.04 7.90
C ASP A 93 14.54 -9.39 7.64
N VAL A 94 13.69 -9.23 8.66
CA VAL A 94 12.38 -8.55 8.53
C VAL A 94 12.55 -7.18 7.89
N SER A 95 13.50 -6.39 8.39
CA SER A 95 13.80 -5.05 7.87
C SER A 95 14.29 -5.07 6.42
N LYS A 96 15.15 -6.03 6.08
CA LYS A 96 15.66 -6.19 4.71
C LYS A 96 14.52 -6.53 3.74
N ILE A 97 13.69 -7.50 4.10
CA ILE A 97 12.55 -7.96 3.30
C ILE A 97 11.55 -6.84 3.12
N ALA A 98 11.21 -6.14 4.21
CA ALA A 98 10.29 -5.01 4.17
C ALA A 98 10.80 -3.90 3.24
N SER A 99 12.11 -3.59 3.26
CA SER A 99 12.71 -2.60 2.36
C SER A 99 12.59 -2.99 0.89
N GLU A 100 12.86 -4.27 0.56
CA GLU A 100 12.71 -4.80 -0.80
C GLU A 100 11.25 -4.74 -1.28
N LEU A 101 10.31 -5.19 -0.45
CA LEU A 101 8.88 -5.15 -0.77
C LEU A 101 8.34 -3.73 -0.86
N LYS A 102 8.79 -2.81 0.02
CA LYS A 102 8.44 -1.38 -0.05
C LYS A 102 8.89 -0.76 -1.37
N LYS A 103 10.10 -1.07 -1.84
CA LYS A 103 10.57 -0.60 -3.16
C LYS A 103 9.68 -1.09 -4.30
N ARG A 104 9.26 -2.37 -4.24
CA ARG A 104 8.34 -2.94 -5.24
C ARG A 104 6.96 -2.28 -5.19
N ALA A 105 6.40 -2.11 -3.99
CA ALA A 105 5.11 -1.45 -3.81
C ALA A 105 5.12 0.00 -4.32
N LYS A 106 6.16 0.80 -3.97
CA LYS A 106 6.30 2.21 -4.39
C LYS A 106 6.53 2.39 -5.89
N ALA A 107 6.90 1.34 -6.62
CA ALA A 107 7.04 1.39 -8.07
C ALA A 107 5.69 1.20 -8.81
N LEU A 108 4.66 0.73 -8.11
CA LEU A 108 3.32 0.57 -8.65
C LEU A 108 2.52 1.87 -8.48
N LYS A 109 1.61 2.14 -9.42
CA LYS A 109 0.74 3.31 -9.35
C LYS A 109 -0.41 3.06 -8.38
N GLY A 110 -0.77 4.09 -7.60
CA GLY A 110 -1.90 4.05 -6.67
C GLY A 110 -1.61 3.24 -5.41
N SER A 111 -2.64 3.08 -4.59
CA SER A 111 -2.52 2.37 -3.32
C SER A 111 -2.47 0.87 -3.54
N VAL A 112 -1.50 0.20 -2.90
CA VAL A 112 -1.22 -1.21 -3.14
C VAL A 112 -0.60 -1.86 -1.90
N TYR A 113 -0.79 -3.17 -1.76
CA TYR A 113 0.04 -3.97 -0.86
C TYR A 113 0.77 -5.07 -1.63
N VAL A 114 2.00 -5.36 -1.20
CA VAL A 114 2.80 -6.47 -1.71
C VAL A 114 3.15 -7.37 -0.54
N LYS A 115 2.73 -8.64 -0.64
CA LYS A 115 3.02 -9.67 0.35
C LYS A 115 4.26 -10.47 -0.06
N ASP A 116 5.07 -10.82 0.92
CA ASP A 116 6.17 -11.75 0.73
C ASP A 116 5.65 -13.10 0.25
N GLN A 117 6.11 -13.54 -0.93
CA GLN A 117 5.77 -14.82 -1.55
C GLN A 117 7.00 -15.73 -1.70
N ARG A 118 8.12 -15.40 -1.05
CA ARG A 118 9.32 -16.24 -1.14
C ARG A 118 9.03 -17.59 -0.47
N GLY A 119 9.29 -18.66 -1.21
CA GLY A 119 8.92 -20.03 -0.81
C GLY A 119 7.58 -20.52 -1.39
N GLN A 120 6.85 -19.72 -2.16
CA GLN A 120 5.73 -20.20 -2.96
C GLN A 120 6.23 -20.85 -4.25
N ALA A 121 5.76 -22.07 -4.54
CA ALA A 121 5.63 -22.50 -5.92
C ALA A 121 4.70 -21.50 -6.62
N VAL A 122 5.15 -20.93 -7.73
CA VAL A 122 4.44 -19.88 -8.46
C VAL A 122 3.16 -20.41 -9.10
N ASP A 123 2.01 -20.23 -8.44
CA ASP A 123 0.72 -20.28 -9.11
C ASP A 123 0.28 -18.87 -9.50
N ALA A 124 -0.13 -18.74 -10.76
CA ALA A 124 -0.26 -17.49 -11.49
C ALA A 124 -1.24 -16.49 -10.84
N VAL A 125 -0.85 -15.22 -10.98
CA VAL A 125 -1.60 -13.98 -10.71
C VAL A 125 -3.12 -14.11 -10.89
N SER A 126 -3.89 -13.91 -9.82
CA SER A 126 -5.31 -13.56 -9.93
C SER A 126 -5.45 -12.07 -10.19
N THR A 127 -5.44 -11.69 -11.46
CA THR A 127 -6.00 -10.41 -11.91
C THR A 127 -7.51 -10.53 -11.82
N THR A 128 -8.12 -9.96 -10.78
CA THR A 128 -9.54 -9.60 -10.83
C THR A 128 -9.73 -8.58 -11.94
N THR A 129 -10.21 -9.06 -13.08
CA THR A 129 -10.82 -8.24 -14.12
C THR A 129 -12.11 -7.66 -13.55
N ASP A 130 -12.18 -6.33 -13.47
CA ASP A 130 -13.42 -5.61 -13.18
C ASP A 130 -14.42 -5.86 -14.33
N PRO A 131 -15.61 -6.44 -14.09
CA PRO A 131 -16.57 -6.72 -15.13
C PRO A 131 -17.41 -5.50 -15.58
N THR A 132 -17.13 -4.28 -15.10
CA THR A 132 -18.13 -3.19 -15.21
C THR A 132 -17.89 -2.15 -16.30
N ASN A 133 -16.97 -2.37 -17.27
CA ASN A 133 -16.84 -1.46 -18.42
C ASN A 133 -17.26 -2.11 -19.75
N GLN A 134 -18.57 -2.35 -19.89
CA GLN A 134 -19.22 -2.44 -21.20
C GLN A 134 -20.20 -1.27 -21.34
N LEU A 135 -19.72 -0.17 -21.94
CA LEU A 135 -20.62 0.82 -22.54
C LEU A 135 -21.25 0.21 -23.79
N PRO A 136 -22.58 0.33 -24.00
CA PRO A 136 -23.20 -0.12 -25.23
C PRO A 136 -22.84 0.82 -26.37
N ALA A 137 -22.35 0.26 -27.48
CA ALA A 137 -22.19 1.00 -28.72
C ALA A 137 -23.56 1.37 -29.29
N LEU A 138 -23.86 2.67 -29.30
CA LEU A 138 -24.92 3.27 -30.10
C LEU A 138 -24.67 2.97 -31.59
N ARG A 139 -25.65 2.36 -32.28
CA ARG A 139 -25.83 2.50 -33.73
C ARG A 139 -27.31 2.49 -34.11
N THR A 140 -27.71 3.62 -34.71
CA THR A 140 -28.77 3.88 -35.71
C THR A 140 -30.10 3.16 -35.62
#